data_AF-A0A8B7QG37-F1
#
_entry.id   AF-A0A8B7QG37-F1
#
_cell.length_a   1.000
_cell.length_b   1.000
_cell.length_c   1.000
_cell.angle_alpha   90.00
_cell.angle_beta   90.00
_cell.angle_gamma   90.00
#
_symmetry.space_group_name_H-M   'P 1'
#
loop_
_entity.id
_entity.type
_entity.pdbx_description
1 polymer ?
#
loop_
_entity_poly.entity_id
_entity_poly.type
_entity_poly.pdbx_seq_one_letter_code
_entity_poly.pdbx_strand_id
1 'polypeptide(L)'
;MPGRAPFRGALGTLGTWLLGGFWVWALGSLCGLRAAVPPAGTWGNSGEPRPCQAPQQWEGRQVLYRQSSGRNSRALLSYDGLNQRVRLLDERKALIPCKS
;
A
#
# COMPACT_ATOMS: atom_id res chain seq x y z
N MET A 1 -24.51 65.23 -0.46
CA MET A 1 -23.93 64.98 -1.79
C MET A 1 -22.42 64.72 -1.62
N PRO A 2 -21.78 63.82 -2.39
CA PRO A 2 -21.76 62.36 -2.28
C PRO A 2 -20.51 61.81 -1.55
N GLY A 3 -20.60 60.55 -1.11
CA GLY A 3 -19.56 59.82 -0.38
C GLY A 3 -18.38 59.35 -1.25
N ARG A 4 -17.22 59.20 -0.60
CA ARG A 4 -16.01 58.57 -1.17
C ARG A 4 -15.93 57.11 -0.70
N ALA A 5 -16.03 56.18 -1.63
CA ALA A 5 -15.77 54.75 -1.41
C ALA A 5 -14.26 54.48 -1.27
N PRO A 6 -13.84 53.47 -0.49
CA PRO A 6 -12.44 53.03 -0.49
C PRO A 6 -12.22 51.99 -1.61
N PHE A 7 -11.55 52.42 -2.69
CA PHE A 7 -11.01 51.54 -3.74
C PHE A 7 -9.71 50.85 -3.28
N ARG A 8 -9.75 50.07 -2.19
CA ARG A 8 -8.55 49.39 -1.65
C ARG A 8 -8.67 47.86 -1.49
N GLY A 9 -9.70 47.24 -2.06
CA GLY A 9 -9.96 45.80 -1.90
C GLY A 9 -9.63 44.89 -3.10
N ALA A 10 -9.32 45.45 -4.28
CA ALA A 10 -9.32 44.65 -5.52
C ALA A 10 -7.93 44.27 -6.07
N LEU A 11 -6.83 44.88 -5.60
CA LEU A 11 -5.49 44.59 -6.12
C LEU A 11 -4.79 43.40 -5.44
N GLY A 12 -5.13 43.11 -4.18
CA GLY A 12 -4.49 42.04 -3.41
C GLY A 12 -4.90 40.64 -3.85
N THR A 13 -6.18 40.47 -4.21
CA THR A 13 -6.77 39.19 -4.61
C THR A 13 -6.20 38.69 -5.94
N LEU A 14 -6.09 39.58 -6.92
CA LEU A 14 -5.52 39.25 -8.24
C LEU A 14 -4.05 38.78 -8.14
N GLY A 15 -3.25 39.42 -7.28
CA GLY A 15 -1.88 39.01 -6.99
C GLY A 15 -1.78 37.62 -6.35
N THR A 16 -2.65 37.31 -5.38
CA THR A 16 -2.68 35.99 -4.73
C THR A 16 -3.10 34.85 -5.67
N TRP A 17 -4.03 35.12 -6.60
CA TRP A 17 -4.45 34.13 -7.60
C TRP A 17 -3.34 33.83 -8.64
N LEU A 18 -2.62 34.86 -9.09
CA LEU A 18 -1.52 34.68 -10.05
C LEU A 18 -0.34 33.95 -9.42
N LEU A 19 0.02 34.28 -8.17
CA LEU A 19 1.07 33.57 -7.43
C LEU A 19 0.67 32.11 -7.17
N GLY A 20 -0.55 31.84 -6.71
CA GLY A 20 -1.03 30.48 -6.49
C GLY A 20 -1.02 29.62 -7.76
N GLY A 21 -1.52 30.17 -8.88
CA GLY A 21 -1.51 29.48 -10.17
C GLY A 21 -0.09 29.21 -10.69
N PHE A 22 0.83 30.16 -10.53
CA PHE A 22 2.23 29.99 -10.91
C PHE A 22 2.94 28.89 -10.11
N TRP A 23 2.71 28.80 -8.80
CA TRP A 23 3.27 27.75 -7.96
C TRP A 23 2.73 26.35 -8.31
N VAL A 24 1.44 26.22 -8.63
CA VAL A 24 0.84 24.95 -9.08
C VAL A 24 1.42 24.51 -10.43
N TRP A 25 1.62 25.45 -11.36
CA TRP A 25 2.18 25.14 -12.68
C TRP A 25 3.67 24.78 -12.60
N ALA A 26 4.45 25.48 -11.79
CA ALA A 26 5.86 25.20 -11.56
C ALA A 26 6.07 23.81 -10.91
N LEU A 27 5.32 23.50 -9.85
CA LEU A 27 5.40 22.20 -9.16
C LEU A 27 4.93 21.04 -10.04
N GLY A 28 3.87 21.23 -10.84
CA GLY A 28 3.39 20.22 -11.79
C GLY A 28 4.34 19.97 -12.96
N SER A 29 4.98 21.01 -13.48
CA SER A 29 5.95 20.90 -14.59
C SER A 29 7.22 20.14 -14.19
N LEU A 30 7.67 20.28 -12.94
CA LEU A 30 8.84 19.55 -12.42
C LEU A 30 8.58 18.05 -12.25
N CYS A 31 7.35 17.63 -11.93
CA CYS A 31 6.98 16.21 -11.89
C CYS A 31 6.75 15.61 -13.28
N GLY A 32 6.54 16.42 -14.32
CA GLY A 32 6.24 15.97 -15.68
C GLY A 32 7.47 15.62 -16.54
N LEU A 33 8.65 16.18 -16.24
CA LEU A 33 9.88 15.86 -16.99
C LEU A 33 10.54 14.57 -16.47
N ARG A 34 9.87 13.43 -16.67
CA ARG A 34 10.54 12.13 -16.69
C ARG A 34 11.23 11.99 -18.05
N ALA A 35 12.52 12.29 -18.09
CA ALA A 35 13.36 12.06 -19.26
C ALA A 35 13.18 10.62 -19.76
N ALA A 36 12.68 10.48 -20.98
CA ALA A 36 12.63 9.21 -21.69
C ALA A 36 14.05 8.81 -22.07
N VAL A 37 14.75 8.17 -21.13
CA VAL A 37 15.98 7.43 -21.45
C VAL A 37 15.53 6.14 -22.15
N PRO A 38 15.87 5.94 -23.44
CA PRO A 38 15.62 4.64 -24.07
C PRO A 38 16.47 3.60 -23.33
N PRO A 39 15.91 2.44 -22.90
CA PRO A 39 16.72 1.42 -22.28
C PRO A 39 17.68 0.85 -23.34
N ALA A 40 18.92 1.35 -23.31
CA ALA A 40 20.05 0.67 -23.91
C ALA A 40 20.13 -0.73 -23.28
N GLY A 41 20.20 -1.75 -24.13
CA GLY A 41 20.03 -3.14 -23.75
C GLY A 41 20.80 -3.55 -22.50
N THR A 42 20.06 -3.92 -21.46
CA THR A 42 20.61 -4.58 -20.27
C THR A 42 20.54 -6.09 -20.47
N TRP A 43 21.65 -6.65 -20.93
CA TRP A 43 21.99 -8.02 -20.55
C TRP A 43 22.30 -8.01 -19.06
N GLY A 44 21.60 -8.87 -18.31
CA GLY A 44 21.77 -9.01 -16.87
C GLY A 44 20.52 -8.55 -16.13
N ASN A 45 19.72 -9.53 -15.74
CA ASN A 45 18.62 -9.37 -14.82
C ASN A 45 19.17 -9.01 -13.42
N SER A 46 19.62 -7.76 -13.23
CA SER A 46 19.94 -7.21 -11.90
C SER A 46 18.68 -6.64 -11.24
N GLY A 47 17.58 -7.38 -11.36
CA GLY A 47 16.27 -7.00 -10.84
C GLY A 47 16.15 -7.34 -9.37
N GLU A 48 15.75 -6.36 -8.56
CA GLU A 48 15.33 -6.59 -7.18
C GLU A 48 14.29 -7.73 -7.11
N PRO A 49 14.39 -8.65 -6.12
CA PRO A 49 13.45 -9.76 -6.00
C PRO A 49 12.01 -9.26 -5.97
N ARG A 50 11.19 -9.74 -6.91
CA ARG A 50 9.75 -9.44 -6.94
C ARG A 50 8.98 -10.53 -6.17
N PRO A 51 7.94 -10.16 -5.40
CA PRO A 51 7.06 -11.14 -4.77
C PRO A 51 6.40 -12.05 -5.82
N CYS A 52 6.32 -13.34 -5.52
CA CYS A 52 5.62 -14.30 -6.37
C CYS A 52 4.10 -14.26 -6.11
N GLN A 53 3.33 -14.72 -7.10
CA GLN A 53 1.90 -14.90 -6.94
C GLN A 53 1.62 -16.21 -6.18
N ALA A 54 1.07 -16.12 -4.97
CA ALA A 54 0.67 -17.28 -4.18
C ALA A 54 -0.65 -17.89 -4.69
N PRO A 55 -0.86 -19.22 -4.53
CA PRO A 55 -2.10 -19.88 -4.91
C PRO A 55 -3.29 -19.33 -4.13
N GLN A 56 -4.39 -19.06 -4.83
CA GLN A 56 -5.57 -18.43 -4.23
C GLN A 56 -6.49 -19.42 -3.52
N GLN A 57 -6.45 -20.71 -3.87
CA GLN A 57 -7.28 -21.76 -3.27
C GLN A 57 -6.45 -23.01 -3.03
N TRP A 58 -6.48 -23.53 -1.82
CA TRP A 58 -5.78 -24.76 -1.45
C TRP A 58 -6.28 -25.31 -0.11
N GLU A 59 -6.01 -26.59 0.11
CA GLU A 59 -6.30 -27.29 1.37
C GLU A 59 -5.01 -27.89 1.93
N GLY A 60 -4.86 -27.88 3.25
CA GLY A 60 -3.65 -28.35 3.91
C GLY A 60 -3.77 -28.49 5.42
N ARG A 61 -2.61 -28.58 6.07
CA ARG A 61 -2.47 -28.63 7.53
C ARG A 61 -1.68 -27.41 7.98
N GLN A 62 -2.05 -26.86 9.13
CA GLN A 62 -1.30 -25.78 9.77
C GLN A 62 -0.87 -26.15 11.19
N VAL A 63 0.25 -25.56 11.61
CA VAL A 63 0.68 -25.53 13.00
C VAL A 63 0.85 -24.07 13.40
N LEU A 64 0.01 -23.59 14.31
CA LEU A 64 0.06 -22.22 14.80
C LEU A 64 0.70 -22.21 16.18
N TYR A 65 1.78 -21.46 16.33
CA TYR A 65 2.36 -21.13 17.62
C TYR A 65 1.69 -19.87 18.18
N ARG A 66 1.22 -19.93 19.43
CA ARG A 66 0.76 -18.74 20.16
C ARG A 66 1.72 -18.45 21.31
N GLN A 67 2.43 -17.33 21.21
CA GLN A 67 3.36 -16.90 22.25
C GLN A 67 2.67 -16.72 23.61
N SER A 68 1.46 -16.16 23.64
CA SER A 68 0.70 -15.92 24.87
C SER A 68 0.43 -17.19 25.70
N SER A 69 0.26 -18.34 25.04
CA SER A 69 0.06 -19.63 25.71
C SER A 69 1.31 -20.51 25.73
N GLY A 70 2.36 -20.13 24.99
CA GLY A 70 3.55 -20.95 24.76
C GLY A 70 3.26 -22.27 24.04
N ARG A 71 2.11 -22.42 23.37
CA ARG A 71 1.64 -23.70 22.80
C ARG A 71 1.52 -23.68 21.28
N ASN A 72 1.67 -24.86 20.70
CA ASN A 72 1.40 -25.15 19.29
C ASN A 72 0.01 -25.78 19.14
N SER A 73 -0.84 -25.23 18.28
CA SER A 73 -2.12 -25.81 17.87
C SER A 73 -2.04 -26.34 16.44
N ARG A 74 -2.61 -27.52 16.17
CA ARG A 74 -2.68 -28.12 14.83
C ARG A 74 -4.10 -28.08 14.31
N ALA A 75 -4.27 -27.75 13.04
CA ALA A 75 -5.58 -27.72 12.39
C ALA A 75 -5.47 -28.10 10.90
N LEU A 76 -6.54 -28.66 10.36
CA LEU A 76 -6.77 -28.70 8.91
C LEU A 76 -7.25 -27.32 8.46
N LEU A 77 -6.71 -26.83 7.34
CA LEU A 77 -6.94 -25.51 6.79
C LEU A 77 -7.44 -25.64 5.35
N SER A 78 -8.63 -25.10 5.08
CA SER A 78 -9.10 -24.81 3.73
C SER A 78 -9.06 -23.30 3.54
N TYR A 79 -8.21 -22.85 2.61
CA TYR A 79 -8.04 -21.44 2.27
C TYR A 79 -8.67 -21.14 0.92
N ASP A 80 -9.60 -20.19 0.89
CA ASP A 80 -10.30 -19.73 -0.30
C ASP A 80 -10.19 -18.20 -0.43
N GLY A 81 -9.10 -17.75 -1.03
CA GLY A 81 -8.80 -16.33 -1.25
C GLY A 81 -9.72 -15.67 -2.26
N LEU A 82 -10.29 -16.42 -3.22
CA LEU A 82 -11.23 -15.87 -4.20
C LEU A 82 -12.53 -15.41 -3.54
N ASN A 83 -13.01 -16.17 -2.56
CA ASN A 83 -14.22 -15.84 -1.81
C ASN A 83 -13.94 -15.17 -0.45
N GLN A 84 -12.68 -14.89 -0.14
CA GLN A 84 -12.23 -14.36 1.16
C GLN A 84 -12.70 -15.22 2.35
N ARG A 85 -12.68 -16.54 2.19
CA ARG A 85 -13.13 -17.50 3.20
C ARG A 85 -11.96 -18.35 3.69
N VAL A 86 -11.97 -18.62 4.98
CA VAL A 86 -10.99 -19.49 5.62
C VAL A 86 -11.74 -20.41 6.58
N ARG A 87 -11.52 -21.73 6.45
CA ARG A 87 -12.04 -22.73 7.38
C ARG A 87 -10.89 -23.41 8.09
N LEU A 88 -10.97 -23.41 9.41
CA LEU A 88 -10.04 -24.09 10.30
C LEU A 88 -10.77 -25.18 11.07
N LEU A 89 -10.25 -26.40 11.00
CA LEU A 89 -10.74 -27.54 11.75
C LEU A 89 -9.62 -28.04 12.67
N ASP A 90 -9.73 -27.74 13.96
CA ASP A 90 -8.72 -28.12 14.94
C ASP A 90 -8.54 -29.64 15.00
N GLU A 91 -7.30 -30.08 14.83
CA GLU A 91 -6.92 -31.47 15.04
C GLU A 91 -6.74 -31.68 16.54
N ARG A 92 -7.75 -32.28 17.21
CA ARG A 92 -7.60 -32.76 18.59
C ARG A 92 -6.78 -34.06 18.62
N LYS A 93 -5.49 -33.96 18.32
CA LYS A 93 -4.53 -34.99 18.77
C LYS A 93 -4.21 -34.69 20.23
N ALA A 94 -4.49 -35.66 21.10
CA ALA A 94 -4.22 -35.58 22.53
C ALA A 94 -2.80 -35.03 22.78
N LEU A 95 -2.74 -33.97 23.59
CA LEU A 95 -1.54 -33.36 24.18
C LEU A 95 -0.27 -33.42 23.29
N ILE A 96 0.04 -32.36 22.55
CA ILE A 96 1.38 -32.19 21.97
C ILE A 96 2.27 -31.63 23.10
N PRO A 97 3.15 -32.42 23.72
CA PRO A 97 3.99 -31.91 24.79
C PRO A 97 4.90 -30.81 24.24
N CYS A 98 4.96 -29.69 24.94
CA CYS A 98 6.01 -28.70 24.71
C CYS A 98 7.29 -29.27 25.33
N LYS A 99 8.39 -29.31 24.58
CA LYS A 99 9.69 -29.71 25.12
C LYS A 99 10.18 -28.57 26.01
N SER A 100 10.31 -28.84 27.31
CA SER A 100 10.91 -27.96 28.33
C SER A 100 12.41 -27.81 28.10
#